data_AF-A0A5C7VHI4-F1
#
_entry.id   AF-A0A5C7VHI4-F1
#
_cell.length_a   1.000
_cell.length_b   1.000
_cell.length_c   1.000
_cell.angle_alpha   90.00
_cell.angle_beta   90.00
_cell.angle_gamma   90.00
#
_symmetry.space_group_name_H-M   'P 1'
#
loop_
_entity.id
_entity.type
_entity.pdbx_description
1 polymer ?
#
loop_
_entity_poly.entity_id
_entity_poly.type
_entity_poly.pdbx_seq_one_letter_code
_entity_poly.pdbx_strand_id
1 'polypeptide(L)'
;MTLLSVNLNKIAVLRNSRGGARPDIVKAARAVIAAGAQGLTLHPRPDLRHVRPDDVRALSRLVGRGIEYNLEGNPCAPPRGDYPVVLARVAQVRPD
;
A
#
# COMPACT_ATOMS: atom_id res chain seq x y z
N MET A 1 24.21 2.95 -4.00
CA MET A 1 23.54 2.17 -5.05
C MET A 1 22.07 2.51 -4.99
N THR A 2 21.41 2.78 -6.13
CA THR A 2 19.99 3.16 -6.15
C THR A 2 19.10 1.94 -5.87
N LEU A 3 18.03 2.13 -5.09
CA LEU A 3 17.05 1.08 -4.73
C LEU A 3 15.72 1.27 -5.49
N LEU A 4 14.97 0.19 -5.67
CA LEU A 4 13.67 0.17 -6.32
C LEU A 4 12.57 -0.13 -5.30
N SER A 5 11.65 0.83 -5.14
CA SER A 5 10.37 0.63 -4.44
C SER A 5 9.23 0.65 -5.44
N VAL A 6 8.45 -0.43 -5.50
CA VAL A 6 7.39 -0.56 -6.52
C VAL A 6 6.05 -0.08 -5.97
N ASN A 7 5.44 0.87 -6.67
CA ASN A 7 4.12 1.40 -6.31
C ASN A 7 2.99 0.48 -6.80
N LEU A 8 2.24 -0.12 -5.87
CA LEU A 8 1.19 -1.10 -6.19
C LEU A 8 -0.21 -0.50 -6.36
N ASN A 9 -0.36 0.83 -6.35
CA ASN A 9 -1.67 1.47 -6.47
C ASN A 9 -2.46 1.04 -7.71
N LYS A 10 -1.77 0.81 -8.84
CA LYS A 10 -2.44 0.42 -10.09
C LYS A 10 -2.99 -1.00 -10.09
N ILE A 11 -2.44 -1.90 -9.26
CA ILE A 11 -3.06 -3.22 -9.02
C ILE A 11 -4.43 -3.03 -8.36
N ALA A 12 -4.53 -2.15 -7.36
CA ALA A 12 -5.79 -1.84 -6.71
C ALA A 12 -6.78 -1.09 -7.63
N VAL A 13 -6.30 -0.24 -8.56
CA VAL A 13 -7.17 0.37 -9.59
C VAL A 13 -7.85 -0.71 -10.44
N LEU A 14 -7.08 -1.69 -10.94
CA LEU A 14 -7.62 -2.80 -11.74
C LEU A 14 -8.61 -3.64 -10.94
N ARG A 15 -8.32 -3.90 -9.66
CA ARG A 15 -9.23 -4.64 -8.78
C ARG A 15 -10.54 -3.89 -8.56
N ASN A 16 -10.44 -2.62 -8.18
CA ASN A 16 -11.60 -1.82 -7.78
C ASN A 16 -12.53 -1.53 -8.96
N SER A 17 -12.01 -1.42 -10.19
CA SER A 17 -12.84 -1.19 -11.39
C SER A 17 -13.82 -2.33 -11.67
N ARG A 18 -13.57 -3.53 -11.13
CA ARG A 18 -14.44 -4.71 -11.25
C ARG A 18 -15.25 -5.01 -9.99
N GLY A 19 -14.97 -4.30 -8.88
CA GLY A 19 -15.64 -4.52 -7.58
C GLY A 19 -15.37 -5.89 -6.93
N GLY A 20 -14.39 -6.65 -7.44
CA GLY A 20 -14.07 -7.99 -6.95
C GLY A 20 -12.75 -8.06 -6.16
N ALA A 21 -12.25 -9.28 -5.96
CA ALA A 21 -11.00 -9.54 -5.25
C ALA A 21 -9.75 -9.65 -6.16
N ARG A 22 -9.92 -9.58 -7.49
CA ARG A 22 -8.84 -9.79 -8.46
C ARG A 22 -8.57 -8.53 -9.30
N PRO A 23 -7.30 -8.20 -9.60
CA PRO A 23 -6.08 -8.86 -9.11
C PRO A 23 -5.85 -8.67 -7.60
N ASP A 24 -5.22 -9.68 -6.98
CA ASP A 24 -4.85 -9.65 -5.56
C ASP A 24 -3.53 -8.88 -5.37
N ILE A 25 -3.57 -7.81 -4.58
CA ILE A 25 -2.43 -6.95 -4.31
C ILE A 25 -1.35 -7.63 -3.48
N VAL A 26 -1.69 -8.56 -2.59
CA VAL A 26 -0.71 -9.32 -1.79
C VAL A 26 0.04 -10.29 -2.69
N LYS A 27 -0.66 -10.93 -3.63
CA LYS A 27 -0.02 -11.79 -4.64
C LYS A 27 0.93 -10.98 -5.54
N ALA A 28 0.52 -9.79 -5.97
CA ALA A 28 1.37 -8.89 -6.75
C ALA A 28 2.60 -8.44 -5.96
N ALA A 29 2.43 -8.08 -4.69
CA ALA A 29 3.53 -7.70 -3.80
C ALA A 29 4.56 -8.82 -3.62
N ARG A 30 4.11 -10.07 -3.42
CA ARG A 30 5.02 -11.23 -3.34
C ARG A 30 5.82 -11.43 -4.62
N ALA A 31 5.19 -11.27 -5.79
CA ALA A 31 5.87 -11.40 -7.07
C ALA A 31 6.94 -10.31 -7.26
N VAL A 32 6.63 -9.08 -6.85
CA VAL A 32 7.56 -7.95 -6.90
C VAL A 32 8.77 -8.14 -5.97
N ILE A 33 8.54 -8.59 -4.74
CA ILE A 33 9.62 -8.91 -3.80
C ILE A 33 10.48 -10.05 -4.35
N ALA A 34 9.87 -11.11 -4.87
CA ALA A 34 10.58 -12.24 -5.47
C ALA A 34 11.41 -11.84 -6.71
N ALA A 35 11.01 -10.78 -7.42
CA ALA A 35 11.76 -10.20 -8.54
C ALA A 35 12.92 -9.29 -8.09
N GLY A 36 13.13 -9.12 -6.78
CA GLY A 36 14.28 -8.41 -6.21
C GLY A 36 14.05 -6.93 -5.91
N ALA A 37 12.79 -6.45 -5.85
CA ALA A 37 12.52 -5.09 -5.36
C ALA A 37 12.89 -4.96 -3.89
N GLN A 38 13.45 -3.81 -3.51
CA GLN A 38 13.88 -3.52 -2.13
C GLN A 38 12.82 -2.79 -1.31
N GLY A 39 11.74 -2.34 -1.95
CA GLY A 39 10.62 -1.74 -1.25
C GLY A 39 9.29 -1.89 -1.97
N LEU A 40 8.22 -1.65 -1.21
CA LEU A 40 6.87 -1.50 -1.72
C LEU A 40 6.35 -0.11 -1.35
N THR A 41 5.63 0.51 -2.27
CA THR A 41 5.01 1.82 -2.05
C THR A 41 3.50 1.76 -2.19
N LEU A 42 2.77 2.33 -1.23
CA LEU A 42 1.34 2.62 -1.35
C LEU A 42 1.04 4.10 -1.11
N HIS A 43 -0.02 4.60 -1.74
CA HIS A 43 -0.55 5.95 -1.47
C HIS A 43 -2.05 5.86 -1.18
N PRO A 44 -2.49 5.56 0.05
CA PRO A 44 -3.92 5.58 0.37
C PRO A 44 -4.48 7.00 0.21
N ARG A 45 -5.57 7.12 -0.55
CA ARG A 45 -6.27 8.39 -0.78
C ARG A 45 -7.57 8.47 0.04
N PRO A 46 -8.00 9.67 0.47
CA PRO A 46 -9.24 9.86 1.24
C PRO A 46 -10.52 9.35 0.58
N ASP A 47 -10.55 9.28 -0.74
CA ASP A 47 -11.70 8.80 -1.52
C ASP A 47 -11.62 7.32 -1.88
N LEU A 48 -10.61 6.60 -1.38
CA LEU A 48 -10.44 5.16 -1.57
C LEU A 48 -10.41 4.72 -3.04
N ARG A 49 -9.99 5.62 -3.96
CA ARG A 49 -10.03 5.38 -5.41
C ARG A 49 -9.08 4.25 -5.90
N HIS A 50 -8.12 3.82 -5.08
CA HIS A 50 -7.26 2.65 -5.35
C HIS A 50 -7.05 1.79 -4.11
N VAL A 51 -5.96 2.02 -3.36
CA VAL A 51 -5.65 1.21 -2.18
C VAL A 51 -6.53 1.61 -1.01
N ARG A 52 -7.00 0.60 -0.29
CA ARG A 52 -7.90 0.72 0.87
C ARG A 52 -7.11 0.51 2.17
N PRO A 53 -7.66 0.88 3.35
CA PRO A 53 -7.00 0.63 4.64
C PRO A 53 -6.53 -0.82 4.82
N ASP A 54 -7.29 -1.77 4.32
CA ASP A 54 -7.01 -3.20 4.40
C ASP A 54 -5.78 -3.61 3.59
N ASP A 55 -5.58 -2.99 2.43
CA ASP A 55 -4.37 -3.19 1.61
C ASP A 55 -3.13 -2.73 2.36
N VAL A 56 -3.24 -1.60 3.06
CA VAL A 56 -2.14 -1.03 3.85
C VAL A 56 -1.71 -1.99 4.96
N ARG A 57 -2.68 -2.57 5.68
CA ARG A 57 -2.42 -3.56 6.73
C ARG A 57 -1.91 -4.88 6.17
N ALA A 58 -2.45 -5.32 5.04
CA ALA A 58 -2.06 -6.58 4.41
C ALA A 58 -0.59 -6.53 3.94
N LEU A 59 -0.17 -5.43 3.31
CA LEU A 59 1.22 -5.26 2.87
C LEU A 59 2.16 -5.08 4.06
N SER A 60 1.76 -4.37 5.12
CA SER A 60 2.56 -4.25 6.35
C SER A 60 2.85 -5.60 7.01
N ARG A 61 1.91 -6.56 6.97
CA ARG A 61 2.16 -7.92 7.47
C ARG A 61 3.03 -8.75 6.53
N LEU A 62 3.13 -8.34 5.26
CA LEU A 62 3.90 -9.03 4.24
C LEU A 62 5.36 -8.57 4.22
N VAL A 63 5.60 -7.26 4.31
CA VAL A 63 6.95 -6.70 4.37
C VAL A 63 7.63 -7.19 5.65
N GLY A 64 8.57 -8.11 5.46
CA GLY A 64 9.42 -8.62 6.53
C GLY A 64 10.68 -7.77 6.69
N ARG A 65 11.62 -8.23 7.52
CA ARG A 65 12.93 -7.60 7.65
C ARG A 65 13.64 -7.56 6.28
N GLY A 66 14.02 -6.36 5.85
CA GLY A 66 14.82 -6.14 4.64
C GLY A 66 14.05 -5.67 3.39
N ILE A 67 12.74 -5.43 3.49
CA ILE A 67 11.95 -4.78 2.44
C ILE A 67 11.33 -3.51 3.03
N GLU A 68 11.72 -2.36 2.50
CA GLU A 68 11.20 -1.06 2.90
C GLU A 68 9.70 -0.95 2.56
N TYR A 69 8.92 -0.39 3.48
CA TYR A 69 7.51 -0.11 3.21
C TYR A 69 7.21 1.38 3.22
N ASN A 70 7.16 1.99 2.04
CA ASN A 70 6.90 3.41 1.89
C ASN A 70 5.39 3.71 1.84
N LEU A 71 4.91 4.55 2.76
CA LEU A 71 3.54 5.06 2.78
C LEU A 71 3.48 6.54 2.42
N GLU A 72 3.04 6.83 1.20
CA GLU A 72 2.76 8.19 0.75
C GLU A 72 1.39 8.68 1.25
N GLY A 73 1.26 9.98 1.47
CA GLY A 73 -0.04 10.61 1.69
C GLY A 73 0.06 12.08 2.10
N ASN A 74 -1.09 12.75 2.12
CA ASN A 74 -1.18 14.12 2.63
C ASN A 74 -1.40 14.08 4.16
N PRO A 75 -0.45 14.57 5.00
CA PRO A 75 -0.58 14.57 6.46
C PRO A 75 -1.75 15.43 6.96
N CYS A 76 -2.16 16.43 6.18
CA CYS A 76 -3.25 17.36 6.53
C CYS A 76 -4.63 16.90 6.04
N ALA A 77 -4.72 15.76 5.34
CA ALA A 77 -6.02 15.27 4.85
C ALA A 77 -6.87 14.77 6.03
N PRO A 78 -8.11 15.29 6.21
CA PRO A 78 -9.00 14.83 7.27
C PRO A 78 -9.45 13.38 7.02
N PRO A 79 -9.95 12.69 8.05
CA PRO A 79 -10.57 11.39 7.87
C PRO A 79 -11.82 11.52 6.98
N ARG A 80 -12.11 10.48 6.18
CA ARG A 80 -13.28 10.46 5.28
C ARG A 80 -13.77 9.03 5.07
N GLY A 81 -15.00 8.71 5.51
CA GLY A 81 -15.52 7.35 5.45
C GLY A 81 -14.54 6.38 6.12
N ASP A 82 -14.14 5.31 5.42
CA ASP A 82 -13.17 4.34 5.93
C ASP A 82 -11.70 4.82 5.87
N TYR A 83 -11.41 6.01 5.35
CA TYR A 83 -10.07 6.57 5.37
C TYR A 83 -9.77 7.23 6.72
N PRO A 84 -8.89 6.65 7.56
CA PRO A 84 -8.26 7.39 8.65
C PRO A 84 -7.23 8.38 8.08
N VAL A 85 -6.88 9.40 8.87
CA VAL A 85 -5.74 10.29 8.58
C VAL A 85 -4.47 9.47 8.34
N VAL A 86 -3.60 9.91 7.42
CA VAL A 86 -2.41 9.12 7.03
C VAL A 86 -1.49 8.85 8.22
N LEU A 87 -1.36 9.81 9.15
CA LEU A 87 -0.55 9.66 10.36
C LEU A 87 -1.03 8.52 11.26
N ALA A 88 -2.34 8.28 11.32
CA ALA A 88 -2.88 7.14 12.07
C ALA A 88 -2.51 5.81 11.41
N ARG A 89 -2.37 5.75 10.07
CA ARG A 89 -1.86 4.56 9.38
C ARG A 89 -0.39 4.34 9.65
N VAL A 90 0.43 5.40 9.56
CA VAL A 90 1.86 5.35 9.88
C VAL A 90 2.06 4.83 11.30
N ALA A 91 1.31 5.36 12.28
CA ALA A 91 1.35 4.87 13.65
C ALA A 91 0.91 3.40 13.80
N GLN A 92 -0.07 2.96 13.01
CA GLN A 92 -0.57 1.58 13.03
C GLN A 92 0.43 0.58 12.46
N VAL A 93 1.05 0.88 11.33
CA VAL A 93 1.86 -0.09 10.58
C VAL A 93 3.36 0.09 10.74
N ARG A 94 3.80 1.23 11.30
CA ARG A 94 5.21 1.57 11.53
C ARG A 94 6.07 1.25 10.30
N PRO A 95 5.79 1.90 9.15
CA PRO A 95 6.65 1.76 7.98
C PRO A 95 8.10 2.12 8.35
N ASP A 96 9.06 1.46 7.72
CA ASP A 96 10.49 1.71 7.92
C ASP A 96 10.87 3.19 7.68
#